data_AF-A0A523YNB2-F1
#
_entry.id   AF-A0A523YNB2-F1
#
_cell.length_a   1.000
_cell.length_b   1.000
_cell.length_c   1.000
_cell.angle_alpha   90.00
_cell.angle_beta   90.00
_cell.angle_gamma   90.00
#
_symmetry.space_group_name_H-M   'P 1'
#
loop_
_entity.id
_entity.type
_entity.pdbx_description
1 polymer ?
#
loop_
_entity_poly.entity_id
_entity_poly.type
_entity_poly.pdbx_seq_one_letter_code
_entity_poly.pdbx_strand_id
1 'polypeptide(L)'
;MGFRGPLVQIQSSRPEKLLKWTEENIQIVPESEGVYQLRDAHKQIFSIKGVINMKESLLEAFEENEKVAWFEYEEDQFYSKRESELIQQYLQVHGEMPGGGEDELDDLF
;
A
#
# COMPACT_ATOMS: atom_id res chain seq x y z
N MET A 1 3.44 24.41 40.01
CA MET A 1 2.60 23.71 39.00
C MET A 1 3.39 23.62 37.72
N GLY A 2 3.66 22.41 37.21
CA GLY A 2 4.44 22.26 35.98
C GLY A 2 4.65 20.79 35.62
N PHE A 3 3.56 20.05 35.40
CA PHE A 3 3.67 18.71 34.82
C PHE A 3 3.76 18.85 33.30
N ARG A 4 4.97 18.58 32.80
CA ARG A 4 5.23 18.21 31.40
C ARG A 4 4.34 17.01 31.06
N GLY A 5 3.54 17.13 29.99
CA GLY A 5 2.56 16.11 29.58
C GLY A 5 3.19 14.86 28.98
N PRO A 6 2.39 13.90 28.48
CA PRO A 6 2.84 13.05 27.40
C PRO A 6 2.66 13.81 26.07
N LEU A 7 3.78 13.97 25.37
CA LEU A 7 3.78 14.14 23.92
C LEU A 7 2.89 13.01 23.36
N VAL A 8 1.78 13.35 22.71
CA VAL A 8 1.19 12.44 21.74
C VAL A 8 2.31 12.19 20.73
N GLN A 9 2.86 10.98 20.77
CA GLN A 9 3.83 10.52 19.81
C GLN A 9 3.14 10.66 18.45
N ILE A 10 3.56 11.68 17.69
CA ILE A 10 3.41 11.72 16.24
C ILE A 10 4.11 10.46 15.73
N GLN A 11 3.38 9.35 15.70
CA GLN A 11 3.88 8.12 15.13
C GLN A 11 4.10 8.45 13.66
N SER A 12 5.38 8.60 13.35
CA SER A 12 5.85 8.99 12.04
C SER A 12 5.40 7.90 11.09
N SER A 13 4.42 8.19 10.24
CA SER A 13 4.02 7.38 9.10
C SER A 13 5.21 7.31 8.12
N ARG A 14 6.24 6.56 8.51
CA ARG A 14 7.19 5.99 7.56
C ARG A 14 6.45 4.80 6.97
N PRO A 15 6.37 4.67 5.64
CA PRO A 15 5.81 3.47 5.03
C PRO A 15 6.48 2.27 5.69
N GLU A 16 5.68 1.41 6.31
CA GLU A 16 6.20 0.30 7.10
C GLU A 16 6.94 -0.61 6.11
N LYS A 17 8.27 -0.63 6.28
CA LYS A 17 9.31 -1.38 5.53
C LYS A 17 8.75 -2.30 4.45
N LEU A 18 9.17 -2.10 3.20
CA LEU A 18 8.92 -3.04 2.11
C LEU A 18 9.13 -4.52 2.52
N LEU A 19 8.01 -5.25 2.63
CA LEU A 19 7.93 -6.65 3.06
C LEU A 19 7.85 -7.58 1.86
N LYS A 20 8.33 -8.82 2.02
CA LYS A 20 8.15 -9.87 1.01
C LYS A 20 6.70 -10.33 0.99
N TRP A 21 6.19 -10.65 -0.19
CA TRP A 21 4.87 -11.26 -0.37
C TRP A 21 4.85 -12.71 0.13
N THR A 22 4.60 -12.87 1.43
CA THR A 22 4.54 -14.16 2.12
C THR A 22 3.46 -14.07 3.18
N GLU A 23 2.70 -15.15 3.39
CA GLU A 23 1.65 -15.22 4.39
C GLU A 23 2.14 -14.77 5.79
N GLU A 24 3.34 -15.18 6.23
CA GLU A 24 3.93 -14.77 7.51
C GLU A 24 4.03 -13.24 7.68
N ASN A 25 4.36 -12.53 6.60
CA ASN A 25 4.45 -11.06 6.61
C ASN A 25 3.07 -10.40 6.52
N ILE A 26 2.09 -11.04 5.89
CA ILE A 26 0.71 -10.55 5.86
C ILE A 26 0.07 -10.70 7.25
N GLN A 27 0.42 -11.78 7.97
CA GLN A 27 -0.11 -12.04 9.31
C GLN A 27 0.27 -10.99 10.36
N ILE A 28 1.37 -10.25 10.17
CA ILE A 28 1.80 -9.17 11.07
C ILE A 28 1.11 -7.83 10.80
N VAL A 29 0.43 -7.68 9.66
CA VAL A 29 -0.30 -6.45 9.30
C VAL A 29 -1.49 -6.28 10.25
N PRO A 30 -1.76 -5.07 10.75
CA PRO A 30 -2.92 -4.82 11.60
C PRO A 30 -4.24 -4.96 10.83
N GLU A 31 -5.29 -5.40 11.54
CA GLU A 31 -6.68 -5.41 11.06
C GLU A 31 -7.29 -4.00 11.22
N SER A 32 -6.73 -3.03 10.50
CA SER A 32 -7.12 -1.62 10.56
C SER A 32 -7.20 -1.00 9.16
N GLU A 33 -7.79 0.19 9.12
CA GLU A 33 -7.93 1.02 7.93
C GLU A 33 -6.56 1.54 7.48
N GLY A 34 -6.33 1.55 6.17
CA GLY A 34 -5.09 2.08 5.63
C GLY A 34 -4.92 1.83 4.15
N VAL A 35 -3.70 2.04 3.67
CA VAL A 35 -3.33 1.87 2.27
C VAL A 35 -2.20 0.86 2.16
N TYR A 36 -2.22 0.04 1.11
CA TYR A 36 -1.08 -0.78 0.74
C TYR A 36 -0.71 -0.61 -0.73
N GLN A 37 0.54 -0.91 -1.03
CA GLN A 37 1.09 -0.92 -2.38
C GLN A 37 1.63 -2.30 -2.69
N LEU A 38 1.20 -2.89 -3.80
CA LEU A 38 1.70 -4.18 -4.29
C LEU A 38 2.72 -3.96 -5.39
N ARG A 39 3.78 -4.78 -5.34
CA ARG A 39 4.92 -4.65 -6.23
C ARG A 39 5.37 -5.99 -6.78
N ASP A 40 5.85 -5.96 -8.00
CA ASP A 40 6.42 -7.13 -8.68
C ASP A 40 7.84 -7.45 -8.17
N ALA A 41 8.48 -8.47 -8.76
CA ALA A 41 9.86 -8.85 -8.43
C ALA A 41 10.90 -7.75 -8.70
N HIS A 42 10.60 -6.82 -9.61
CA HIS A 42 11.42 -5.65 -9.95
C HIS A 42 11.14 -4.44 -9.04
N LYS A 43 10.27 -4.59 -8.04
CA LYS A 43 9.82 -3.56 -7.10
C LYS A 43 9.01 -2.44 -7.78
N GLN A 44 8.49 -2.67 -8.98
CA GLN A 44 7.56 -1.77 -9.65
C GLN A 44 6.19 -1.88 -9.00
N ILE A 45 5.57 -0.72 -8.74
CA ILE A 45 4.22 -0.68 -8.17
C ILE A 45 3.24 -0.93 -9.30
N PHE A 46 2.40 -1.95 -9.14
CA PHE A 46 1.32 -2.21 -10.08
C PHE A 46 -0.07 -2.07 -9.45
N SER A 47 -0.16 -1.97 -8.12
CA SER A 47 -1.42 -1.73 -7.43
C SER A 47 -1.21 -0.87 -6.19
N ILE A 48 -2.12 0.08 -5.97
CA ILE A 48 -2.23 0.92 -4.78
C ILE A 48 -3.69 0.84 -4.36
N LYS A 49 -3.97 0.45 -3.11
CA LYS A 49 -5.34 0.27 -2.62
C LYS A 49 -5.52 0.81 -1.22
N GLY A 50 -6.49 1.70 -1.05
CA GLY A 50 -7.01 2.12 0.25
C GLY A 50 -8.16 1.20 0.70
N VAL A 51 -8.08 0.65 1.91
CA VAL A 51 -9.03 -0.34 2.42
C VAL A 51 -9.37 -0.13 3.89
N ILE A 52 -10.55 -0.62 4.28
CA ILE A 52 -11.02 -0.56 5.68
C ILE A 52 -10.32 -1.59 6.58
N ASN A 53 -9.82 -2.69 6.00
CA ASN A 53 -9.07 -3.74 6.69
C ASN A 53 -7.91 -4.20 5.79
N MET A 54 -6.70 -3.74 6.11
CA MET A 54 -5.52 -4.08 5.32
C MET A 54 -5.19 -5.57 5.34
N LYS A 55 -5.23 -6.19 6.53
CA LYS A 55 -4.89 -7.61 6.67
C LYS A 55 -5.82 -8.51 5.86
N GLU A 56 -7.13 -8.31 5.99
CA GLU A 56 -8.15 -9.07 5.26
C GLU A 56 -7.97 -8.92 3.75
N SER A 57 -7.86 -7.67 3.27
CA SER A 57 -7.69 -7.42 1.84
C SER A 57 -6.37 -7.96 1.27
N LEU A 58 -5.29 -7.96 2.05
CA LEU A 58 -4.02 -8.55 1.64
C LEU A 58 -4.09 -10.08 1.59
N LEU A 59 -4.81 -10.73 2.50
CA LEU A 59 -5.04 -12.18 2.47
C LEU A 59 -5.88 -12.57 1.24
N GLU A 60 -6.96 -11.85 0.95
CA GLU A 60 -7.76 -12.06 -0.27
C GLU A 60 -6.88 -11.92 -1.52
N ALA A 61 -6.06 -10.85 -1.59
CA ALA A 61 -5.13 -10.65 -2.69
C ALA A 61 -4.05 -11.76 -2.78
N PHE A 62 -3.66 -12.36 -1.66
CA PHE A 62 -2.67 -13.46 -1.62
C PHE A 62 -3.23 -14.75 -2.24
N GLU A 63 -4.53 -14.99 -2.10
CA GLU A 63 -5.20 -16.13 -2.73
C GLU A 63 -5.39 -15.95 -4.24
N GLU A 64 -5.47 -14.71 -4.72
CA GLU A 64 -5.81 -14.39 -6.12
C GLU A 64 -4.59 -14.02 -7.00
N ASN A 65 -3.49 -13.51 -6.43
CA ASN A 65 -2.41 -12.89 -7.21
C ASN A 65 -1.02 -13.50 -6.97
N GLU A 66 -0.54 -14.28 -7.94
CA GLU A 66 0.82 -14.85 -7.95
C GLU A 66 1.90 -13.86 -8.44
N LYS A 67 1.52 -12.71 -9.04
CA LYS A 67 2.48 -11.72 -9.58
C LYS A 67 3.16 -10.86 -8.50
N VAL A 68 2.60 -10.80 -7.29
CA VAL A 68 3.12 -9.94 -6.21
C VAL A 68 4.38 -10.56 -5.61
N ALA A 69 5.46 -9.79 -5.50
CA ALA A 69 6.68 -10.21 -4.82
C ALA A 69 6.96 -9.40 -3.55
N TRP A 70 6.47 -8.16 -3.49
CA TRP A 70 6.65 -7.28 -2.34
C TRP A 70 5.41 -6.44 -2.09
N PHE A 71 5.25 -6.02 -0.84
CA PHE A 71 4.23 -5.07 -0.46
C PHE A 71 4.72 -4.14 0.64
N GLU A 72 4.08 -2.99 0.78
CA GLU A 72 4.19 -2.13 1.95
C GLU A 72 2.82 -1.57 2.28
N TYR A 73 2.65 -1.15 3.54
CA TYR A 73 1.38 -0.62 4.02
C TYR A 73 1.57 0.56 4.97
N GLU A 74 0.49 1.32 5.14
CA GLU A 74 0.40 2.49 6.01
C GLU A 74 -1.00 2.55 6.62
N GLU A 75 -1.09 2.50 7.95
CA GLU A 75 -2.33 2.75 8.68
C GLU A 75 -2.79 4.21 8.47
N ASP A 76 -3.99 4.40 7.94
CA ASP A 76 -4.59 5.72 7.72
C ASP A 76 -6.12 5.60 7.64
N GLN A 77 -6.81 6.18 8.62
CA GLN A 77 -8.29 6.28 8.62
C GLN A 77 -8.84 7.09 7.43
N PHE A 78 -8.00 7.87 6.76
CA PHE A 78 -8.31 8.58 5.53
C PHE A 78 -7.71 7.87 4.31
N TYR A 79 -7.75 6.53 4.30
CA TYR A 79 -7.18 5.66 3.27
C TYR A 79 -7.53 6.08 1.84
N SER A 80 -8.76 6.55 1.57
CA SER A 80 -9.14 7.00 0.21
C SER A 80 -8.36 8.24 -0.23
N LYS A 81 -8.11 9.17 0.70
CA LYS A 81 -7.28 10.35 0.42
C LYS A 81 -5.83 9.93 0.23
N ARG A 82 -5.32 9.05 1.10
CA ARG A 82 -3.94 8.57 1.07
C ARG A 82 -3.63 7.80 -0.22
N GLU A 83 -4.52 6.91 -0.64
CA GLU A 83 -4.48 6.21 -1.92
C GLU A 83 -4.38 7.20 -3.08
N SER A 84 -5.26 8.21 -3.11
CA SER A 84 -5.24 9.25 -4.15
C SER A 84 -3.91 9.99 -4.19
N GLU A 85 -3.34 10.34 -3.03
CA GLU A 85 -2.03 11.00 -2.93
C GLU A 85 -0.90 10.13 -3.51
N LEU A 86 -0.89 8.82 -3.20
CA LEU A 86 0.12 7.89 -3.69
C LEU A 86 0.00 7.64 -5.21
N ILE A 87 -1.23 7.53 -5.73
CA ILE A 87 -1.46 7.41 -7.18
C ILE A 87 -0.95 8.66 -7.91
N GLN A 88 -1.25 9.86 -7.40
CA GLN A 88 -0.77 11.11 -8.00
C GLN A 88 0.76 11.22 -7.94
N GLN A 89 1.39 10.80 -6.84
CA GLN A 89 2.85 10.73 -6.73
C GLN A 89 3.46 9.77 -7.75
N TYR A 90 2.85 8.59 -7.94
CA TYR A 90 3.29 7.62 -8.94
C TYR A 90 3.20 8.20 -10.35
N LEU A 91 2.05 8.79 -10.72
CA LEU A 91 1.83 9.45 -12.00
C LEU A 91 2.85 10.57 -12.28
N GLN A 92 3.20 11.36 -11.25
CA GLN A 92 4.19 12.42 -11.40
C GLN A 92 5.59 11.90 -11.74
N VAL A 93 5.95 10.72 -11.23
CA VAL A 93 7.27 10.10 -11.43
C VAL A 93 7.32 9.25 -12.70
N HIS A 94 6.26 8.48 -12.98
CA HIS A 94 6.23 7.47 -14.03
C HIS A 94 5.48 7.92 -15.30
N GLY A 95 4.55 8.88 -15.17
CA GLY A 95 3.74 9.37 -16.29
C GLY A 95 2.57 8.47 -16.69
N GLU A 96 2.37 7.35 -15.99
CA GLU A 96 1.33 6.34 -16.27
C GLU A 96 0.69 5.83 -14.96
N MET A 97 -0.47 5.17 -15.07
CA MET A 97 -1.14 4.57 -13.91
C MET A 97 -0.37 3.35 -13.38
N PRO A 98 -0.42 3.05 -12.07
CA PRO A 98 0.11 1.79 -11.54
C PRO A 98 -0.56 0.61 -12.25
N GLY A 99 0.25 -0.27 -12.84
CA GLY A 99 -0.23 -1.44 -13.60
C GLY A 99 -0.63 -1.16 -15.06
N GLY A 100 -0.68 0.11 -15.49
CA GLY A 100 -1.14 0.52 -16.83
C GLY A 100 -0.25 0.04 -17.98
N GLY A 101 1.04 -0.20 -17.75
CA GLY A 101 1.99 -0.58 -18.80
C GLY A 101 1.76 -1.94 -19.48
N GLU A 102 1.04 -2.89 -18.87
CA GLU A 102 0.70 -4.18 -19.50
C GLU A 102 -0.73 -4.19 -20.10
N ASP A 103 -1.71 -3.50 -19.48
CA ASP A 103 -3.12 -3.53 -19.91
C ASP A 103 -3.50 -2.44 -20.93
N GLU A 104 -2.79 -1.30 -21.02
CA GLU A 104 -3.12 -0.25 -22.01
C GLU A 104 -2.74 -0.60 -23.46
N LEU A 105 -1.97 -1.68 -23.69
CA LEU A 105 -1.64 -2.14 -25.04
C LEU A 105 -2.72 -3.05 -25.66
N ASP A 106 -3.64 -3.61 -24.87
CA ASP A 106 -4.69 -4.49 -25.39
C ASP A 106 -6.00 -3.74 -25.75
N ASP A 107 -6.19 -2.52 -25.24
CA ASP A 107 -7.38 -1.68 -25.51
C ASP A 107 -7.17 -0.66 -26.66
N LEU A 108 -6.05 -0.74 -27.39
CA LEU A 108 -5.73 0.18 -28.50
C LEU A 108 -5.95 -0.44 -29.90
N PHE A 109 -7.07 -1.10 -30.18
CA PHE A 109 -7.51 -1.46 -31.56
C PHE A 109 -9.03 -1.51 -31.74
#